data_AF-A0A7V4XHM9-F1
#
_entry.id   AF-A0A7V4XHM9-F1
#
_cell.length_a   1.000
_cell.length_b   1.000
_cell.length_c   1.000
_cell.angle_alpha   90.00
_cell.angle_beta   90.00
_cell.angle_gamma   90.00
#
_symmetry.space_group_name_H-M   'P 1'
#
loop_
_entity.id
_entity.type
_entity.pdbx_description
1 polymer ?
#
loop_
_entity_poly.entity_id
_entity_poly.type
_entity_poly.pdbx_seq_one_letter_code
_entity_poly.pdbx_strand_id
1 'polypeptide(L)'
;MGLISYIALDLMISRLAGDFGLERRKDYDVQGDPKDAYSAHKLFEQSPKQFEIWAVGLVGGVPQPDRSGDKGIDGKVYFTDLEGKLQCAVCQVKGGHLTPSLIRDFAHVIEREKAAMGYFICLETPTKGMYNEAEEIGFFTSPSGRKIHKLQIRIIKKLLEKGNDFDFPVGYSLKSGTGKKLARDRDQGALEL
;
A
#
# COMPACT_ATOMS: atom_id res chain seq x y z
N MET A 1 -3.22 -29.86 2.75
CA MET A 1 -3.36 -28.50 2.18
C MET A 1 -2.02 -27.81 2.33
N GLY A 2 -1.26 -27.67 1.25
CA GLY A 2 0.13 -27.19 1.29
C GLY A 2 0.17 -25.70 1.65
N LEU A 3 1.01 -25.33 2.61
CA LEU A 3 1.27 -23.94 3.00
C LEU A 3 2.01 -23.23 1.85
N ILE A 4 1.29 -22.56 0.96
CA ILE A 4 1.88 -21.62 0.00
C ILE A 4 2.21 -20.35 0.77
N SER A 5 3.47 -19.93 0.77
CA SER A 5 3.89 -18.67 1.37
C SER A 5 3.42 -17.50 0.51
N TYR A 6 2.70 -16.53 1.11
CA TYR A 6 2.27 -15.31 0.44
C TYR A 6 3.44 -14.50 -0.14
N ILE A 7 4.66 -14.63 0.40
CA ILE A 7 5.85 -13.96 -0.17
C ILE A 7 6.17 -14.50 -1.57
N ALA A 8 6.15 -15.83 -1.73
CA ALA A 8 6.44 -16.46 -3.01
C ALA A 8 5.32 -16.18 -4.03
N LEU A 9 4.08 -16.19 -3.55
CA LEU A 9 2.90 -15.84 -4.33
C LEU A 9 2.95 -14.37 -4.81
N ASP A 10 3.26 -13.42 -3.94
CA ASP A 10 3.34 -12.00 -4.30
C ASP A 10 4.48 -11.71 -5.28
N LEU A 11 5.58 -12.46 -5.20
CA LEU A 11 6.63 -12.39 -6.21
C LEU A 11 6.12 -12.87 -7.59
N MET A 12 5.33 -13.96 -7.63
CA MET A 12 4.71 -14.42 -8.87
C MET A 12 3.70 -13.40 -9.41
N ILE A 13 2.85 -12.83 -8.54
CA ILE A 13 1.90 -11.77 -8.90
C ILE A 13 2.63 -10.56 -9.48
N SER A 14 3.72 -10.12 -8.84
CA SER A 14 4.52 -8.98 -9.30
C SER A 14 5.13 -9.24 -10.68
N ARG A 15 5.54 -10.47 -10.98
CA ARG A 15 6.05 -10.86 -12.31
C ARG A 15 4.95 -10.95 -13.36
N LEU A 16 3.80 -11.52 -13.02
CA LEU A 16 2.64 -11.54 -13.92
C LEU A 16 2.23 -10.12 -14.34
N ALA A 17 2.24 -9.18 -13.39
CA ALA A 17 2.00 -7.78 -13.67
C ALA A 17 3.13 -7.12 -14.49
N GLY A 18 4.39 -7.33 -14.11
CA GLY A 18 5.53 -6.67 -14.73
C GLY A 18 5.90 -7.18 -16.13
N ASP A 19 5.89 -8.49 -16.32
CA ASP A 19 6.35 -9.15 -17.54
C ASP A 19 5.21 -9.35 -18.55
N PHE A 20 3.97 -9.53 -18.07
CA PHE A 20 2.82 -9.88 -18.91
C PHE A 20 1.66 -8.86 -18.83
N GLY A 21 1.73 -7.85 -17.96
CA GLY A 21 0.67 -6.87 -17.80
C GLY A 21 -0.63 -7.45 -17.22
N LEU A 22 -0.57 -8.61 -16.55
CA LEU A 22 -1.74 -9.28 -15.98
C LEU A 22 -2.01 -8.78 -14.57
N GLU A 23 -3.26 -8.43 -14.28
CA GLU A 23 -3.72 -7.89 -13.02
C GLU A 23 -4.54 -8.92 -12.22
N ARG A 24 -4.15 -9.13 -10.97
CA ARG A 24 -4.87 -9.98 -10.00
C ARG A 24 -6.32 -9.50 -9.84
N ARG A 25 -7.28 -10.43 -9.87
CA ARG A 25 -8.75 -10.20 -9.83
C ARG A 25 -9.36 -9.51 -11.04
N LYS A 26 -8.56 -9.19 -12.06
CA LYS A 26 -9.04 -8.73 -13.37
C LYS A 26 -8.80 -9.80 -14.42
N ASP A 27 -7.56 -10.29 -14.49
CA ASP A 27 -7.13 -11.26 -15.50
C ASP A 27 -6.97 -12.68 -14.93
N TYR A 28 -6.75 -12.81 -13.62
CA TYR A 28 -6.65 -14.10 -12.94
C TYR A 28 -7.04 -14.03 -11.46
N ASP A 29 -7.49 -15.16 -10.90
CA ASP A 29 -7.75 -15.35 -9.47
C ASP A 29 -6.61 -16.13 -8.82
N VAL A 30 -6.34 -15.85 -7.55
CA VAL A 30 -5.43 -16.65 -6.72
C VAL A 30 -6.24 -17.44 -5.72
N GLN A 31 -6.05 -18.75 -5.73
CA GLN A 31 -6.72 -19.64 -4.80
C GLN A 31 -6.20 -19.41 -3.38
N GLY A 32 -7.12 -19.14 -2.44
CA GLY A 32 -6.80 -18.84 -1.04
C GLY A 32 -6.83 -17.36 -0.68
N ASP A 33 -7.01 -16.49 -1.66
CA ASP A 33 -7.19 -15.06 -1.41
C ASP A 33 -8.49 -14.77 -0.67
N PRO A 34 -8.45 -13.84 0.30
CA PRO A 34 -9.67 -13.22 0.79
C PRO A 34 -10.46 -12.56 -0.32
N LYS A 35 -11.76 -12.88 -0.36
CA LYS A 35 -12.75 -12.33 -1.30
C LYS A 35 -13.75 -11.40 -0.63
N ASP A 36 -13.78 -11.42 0.70
CA ASP A 36 -14.67 -10.62 1.54
C ASP A 36 -13.98 -10.29 2.87
N ALA A 37 -14.65 -9.48 3.69
CA ALA A 37 -14.13 -9.12 5.01
C ALA A 37 -13.94 -10.35 5.92
N TYR A 38 -14.84 -11.35 5.84
CA TYR A 38 -14.77 -12.54 6.70
C TYR A 38 -13.51 -13.38 6.43
N SER A 39 -13.24 -13.68 5.16
CA SER A 39 -12.03 -14.38 4.74
C SER A 39 -10.76 -13.58 5.03
N ALA A 40 -10.83 -12.25 5.02
CA ALA A 40 -9.72 -11.38 5.41
C ALA A 40 -9.44 -11.46 6.93
N HIS A 41 -10.49 -11.49 7.77
CA HIS A 41 -10.36 -11.78 9.20
C HIS A 41 -9.74 -13.15 9.45
N LYS A 42 -10.18 -14.19 8.73
CA LYS A 42 -9.60 -15.53 8.86
C LYS A 42 -8.12 -15.56 8.51
N LEU A 43 -7.70 -14.85 7.47
CA LEU A 43 -6.28 -14.73 7.13
C LEU A 43 -5.49 -14.02 8.24
N PHE A 44 -6.03 -12.93 8.80
CA PHE A 44 -5.40 -12.21 9.91
C PHE A 44 -5.29 -13.07 11.18
N GLU A 45 -6.34 -13.80 11.56
CA GLU A 45 -6.34 -14.73 12.70
C GLU A 45 -5.31 -15.85 12.53
N GLN A 46 -5.15 -16.37 11.31
CA GLN A 46 -4.20 -17.44 11.00
C GLN A 46 -2.75 -16.93 10.97
N SER A 47 -2.53 -15.78 10.33
CA SER A 47 -1.20 -15.19 10.20
C SER A 47 -1.27 -13.69 9.91
N PRO A 48 -1.04 -12.84 10.93
CA PRO A 48 -0.98 -11.39 10.76
C PRO A 48 0.00 -10.94 9.66
N LYS A 49 1.16 -11.60 9.59
CA LYS A 49 2.18 -11.30 8.59
C LYS A 49 1.73 -11.63 7.16
N GLN A 50 1.04 -12.76 6.96
CA GLN A 50 0.51 -13.07 5.63
C GLN A 50 -0.63 -12.13 5.25
N PHE A 51 -1.44 -11.71 6.23
CA PHE A 51 -2.46 -10.69 6.02
C PHE A 51 -1.86 -9.34 5.60
N GLU A 52 -0.79 -8.88 6.25
CA GLU A 52 -0.08 -7.64 5.90
C GLU A 52 0.45 -7.69 4.46
N ILE A 53 1.12 -8.79 4.11
CA ILE A 53 1.65 -9.04 2.76
C ILE A 53 0.52 -8.99 1.73
N TRP A 54 -0.55 -9.76 1.96
CA TRP A 54 -1.73 -9.78 1.09
C TRP A 54 -2.38 -8.40 0.95
N ALA A 55 -2.57 -7.68 2.04
CA ALA A 55 -3.24 -6.37 2.05
C ALA A 55 -2.42 -5.29 1.31
N VAL A 56 -1.09 -5.38 1.33
CA VAL A 56 -0.25 -4.53 0.49
C VAL A 56 -0.37 -4.91 -0.99
N GLY A 57 -0.32 -6.20 -1.31
CA GLY A 57 -0.51 -6.67 -2.69
C GLY A 57 -1.89 -6.32 -3.26
N LEU A 58 -2.92 -6.30 -2.42
CA LEU A 58 -4.29 -5.90 -2.74
C LEU A 58 -4.37 -4.50 -3.36
N VAL A 59 -3.50 -3.58 -2.93
CA VAL A 59 -3.47 -2.18 -3.41
C VAL A 59 -2.37 -1.94 -4.44
N GLY A 60 -1.84 -3.00 -5.05
CA GLY A 60 -0.75 -2.92 -6.02
C GLY A 60 0.60 -2.52 -5.40
N GLY A 61 0.75 -2.67 -4.08
CA GLY A 61 1.97 -2.36 -3.37
C GLY A 61 2.98 -3.51 -3.42
N VAL A 62 4.23 -3.17 -3.11
CA VAL A 62 5.31 -4.12 -2.88
C VAL A 62 5.50 -4.32 -1.38
N PRO A 63 5.24 -5.53 -0.84
CA PRO A 63 5.42 -5.83 0.58
C PRO A 63 6.88 -5.65 1.03
N GLN A 64 7.07 -5.19 2.26
CA GLN A 64 8.38 -5.08 2.91
C GLN A 64 8.39 -5.92 4.19
N PRO A 65 8.51 -7.26 4.08
CA PRO A 65 8.54 -8.13 5.25
C PRO A 65 9.79 -7.80 6.09
N ASP A 66 9.55 -7.35 7.32
CA ASP A 66 10.49 -6.99 8.38
C ASP A 66 11.98 -6.94 7.97
N ARG A 67 12.43 -5.76 7.57
CA ARG A 67 13.81 -5.36 7.87
C ARG A 67 13.77 -4.71 9.24
N SER A 68 14.65 -5.14 10.14
CA SER A 68 14.75 -4.72 11.55
C SER A 68 15.01 -3.21 11.80
N GLY A 69 14.77 -2.34 10.82
CA GLY A 69 14.91 -0.89 10.89
C GLY A 69 13.65 -0.09 10.49
N ASP A 70 12.74 -0.66 9.69
CA ASP A 70 11.60 0.09 9.12
C ASP A 70 10.36 -0.02 10.02
N LYS A 71 10.46 0.54 11.24
CA LYS A 71 9.35 0.54 12.21
C LYS A 71 8.13 1.23 11.59
N GLY A 72 7.11 0.46 11.25
CA GLY A 72 5.79 0.93 10.85
C GLY A 72 5.53 1.01 9.34
N ILE A 73 6.31 0.34 8.49
CA ILE A 73 6.04 0.24 7.04
C ILE A 73 5.86 -1.23 6.66
N ASP A 74 4.68 -1.58 6.18
CA ASP A 74 4.36 -2.95 5.75
C ASP A 74 4.59 -3.11 4.23
N GLY A 75 4.62 -2.01 3.49
CA GLY A 75 4.84 -2.00 2.05
C GLY A 75 4.97 -0.61 1.45
N LYS A 76 5.23 -0.55 0.13
CA LYS A 76 5.24 0.71 -0.62
C LYS A 76 4.56 0.53 -1.98
N VAL A 77 3.73 1.49 -2.38
CA VAL A 77 3.17 1.61 -3.73
C VAL A 77 4.03 2.60 -4.51
N TYR A 78 4.52 2.20 -5.68
CA TYR A 78 5.37 3.05 -6.51
C TYR A 78 4.59 3.56 -7.71
N PHE A 79 4.82 4.83 -8.05
CA PHE A 79 4.21 5.46 -9.20
C PHE A 79 5.14 6.50 -9.79
N THR A 80 5.03 6.70 -11.10
CA THR A 80 5.80 7.72 -11.82
C THR A 80 4.94 8.95 -12.02
N ASP A 81 5.49 10.13 -11.70
CA ASP A 81 4.84 11.41 -11.96
C ASP A 81 4.91 11.81 -13.45
N LEU A 82 4.29 12.95 -13.78
CA LEU A 82 4.22 13.45 -15.17
C LEU A 82 5.59 13.79 -15.76
N GLU A 83 6.60 14.01 -14.91
CA GLU A 83 7.96 14.34 -15.33
C GLU A 83 8.84 13.08 -15.44
N GLY A 84 8.27 11.90 -15.22
CA GLY A 84 9.00 10.64 -15.26
C GLY A 84 9.71 10.30 -13.95
N LYS A 85 9.56 11.11 -12.90
CA LYS A 85 10.20 10.88 -11.61
C LYS A 85 9.42 9.85 -10.79
N LEU A 86 10.16 8.90 -10.22
CA LEU A 86 9.59 7.84 -9.39
C LEU A 86 9.28 8.37 -7.99
N GLN A 87 8.04 8.15 -7.57
CA GLN A 87 7.50 8.53 -6.27
C GLN A 87 6.97 7.28 -5.57
N CYS A 88 6.67 7.39 -4.27
CA CYS A 88 6.01 6.31 -3.56
C CYS A 88 5.01 6.81 -2.52
N ALA A 89 3.99 5.96 -2.28
CA ALA A 89 3.23 5.97 -1.05
C ALA A 89 3.75 4.86 -0.12
N VAL A 90 3.95 5.16 1.16
CA VAL A 90 4.21 4.13 2.17
C VAL A 90 2.89 3.53 2.62
N CYS A 91 2.89 2.24 2.95
CA CYS A 91 1.71 1.52 3.41
C CYS A 91 1.89 1.05 4.85
N GLN A 92 0.86 1.21 5.66
CA GLN A 92 0.75 0.59 6.97
C GLN A 92 -0.57 -0.18 7.06
N VAL A 93 -0.51 -1.43 7.50
CA VAL A 93 -1.63 -2.35 7.61
C VAL A 93 -1.93 -2.60 9.09
N LYS A 94 -3.22 -2.54 9.47
CA LYS A 94 -3.67 -2.85 10.84
C LYS A 94 -4.89 -3.76 10.83
N GLY A 95 -4.74 -4.95 11.41
CA GLY A 95 -5.83 -5.90 11.60
C GLY A 95 -6.54 -5.81 12.95
N GLY A 96 -5.93 -5.15 13.94
CA GLY A 96 -6.41 -5.11 15.32
C GLY A 96 -7.01 -3.77 15.75
N HIS A 97 -6.93 -3.49 17.05
CA HIS A 97 -7.48 -2.28 17.66
C HIS A 97 -6.94 -1.01 17.01
N LEU A 98 -7.85 -0.11 16.63
CA LEU A 98 -7.54 1.13 15.93
C LEU A 98 -7.70 2.34 16.86
N THR A 99 -6.67 3.19 16.87
CA THR A 99 -6.67 4.44 17.65
C THR A 99 -6.21 5.62 16.79
N PRO A 100 -6.62 6.86 17.11
CA PRO A 100 -6.11 8.07 16.47
C PRO A 100 -4.57 8.21 16.54
N SER A 101 -3.94 7.69 17.60
CA SER A 101 -2.47 7.74 17.73
C SER A 101 -1.74 6.98 16.61
N LEU A 102 -2.32 5.89 16.09
CA LEU A 102 -1.73 5.16 14.96
C LEU A 102 -1.60 6.04 13.72
N ILE A 103 -2.56 6.94 13.50
CA ILE A 103 -2.54 7.85 12.35
C ILE A 103 -1.47 8.93 12.53
N ARG A 104 -1.32 9.48 13.74
CA ARG A 104 -0.25 10.44 14.06
C ARG A 104 1.14 9.80 13.91
N ASP A 105 1.31 8.59 14.43
CA ASP A 105 2.56 7.84 14.30
C ASP A 105 2.89 7.56 12.82
N PHE A 106 1.88 7.17 12.04
CA PHE A 106 2.06 6.93 10.61
C PHE A 106 2.37 8.22 9.84
N ALA A 107 1.81 9.37 10.24
CA ALA A 107 2.17 10.66 9.67
C ALA A 107 3.69 10.94 9.81
N HIS A 108 4.27 10.67 10.98
CA HIS A 108 5.71 10.80 11.19
C HIS A 108 6.52 9.85 10.29
N VAL A 109 6.01 8.64 10.00
CA VAL A 109 6.62 7.71 9.05
C VAL A 109 6.61 8.30 7.64
N ILE A 110 5.49 8.87 7.18
CA ILE A 110 5.39 9.47 5.84
C ILE A 110 6.45 10.57 5.66
N GLU A 111 6.59 11.47 6.64
CA GLU A 111 7.59 12.55 6.59
C GLU A 111 9.03 12.02 6.63
N ARG A 112 9.33 11.09 7.55
CA ARG A 112 10.65 10.49 7.69
C ARG A 112 11.12 9.83 6.39
N GLU A 113 10.22 9.12 5.73
CA GLU A 113 10.48 8.41 4.48
C GLU A 113 10.47 9.33 3.24
N LYS A 114 10.16 10.62 3.42
CA LYS A 114 9.92 11.59 2.35
C LYS A 114 8.96 11.02 1.29
N ALA A 115 7.93 10.31 1.76
CA ALA A 115 6.95 9.69 0.89
C ALA A 115 5.95 10.74 0.41
N ALA A 116 5.51 10.62 -0.84
CA ALA A 116 4.53 11.55 -1.41
C ALA A 116 3.17 11.41 -0.71
N MET A 117 2.82 10.18 -0.30
CA MET A 117 1.57 9.84 0.38
C MET A 117 1.77 8.71 1.40
N GLY A 118 0.77 8.50 2.25
CA GLY A 118 0.67 7.34 3.13
C GLY A 118 -0.70 6.68 3.02
N TYR A 119 -0.69 5.36 2.85
CA TYR A 119 -1.87 4.51 2.72
C TYR A 119 -2.02 3.66 3.97
N PHE A 120 -3.00 4.02 4.79
CA PHE A 120 -3.36 3.27 6.00
C PHE A 120 -4.49 2.29 5.66
N ILE A 121 -4.17 1.01 5.71
CA ILE A 121 -5.05 -0.10 5.34
C ILE A 121 -5.49 -0.78 6.63
N CYS A 122 -6.80 -0.91 6.85
CA CYS A 122 -7.31 -1.48 8.08
C CYS A 122 -8.39 -2.52 7.86
N LEU A 123 -8.38 -3.54 8.70
CA LEU A 123 -9.38 -4.59 8.68
C LEU A 123 -10.69 -4.12 9.34
N GLU A 124 -10.55 -3.42 10.46
CA GLU A 124 -11.64 -2.88 11.26
C GLU A 124 -12.08 -1.49 10.79
N THR A 125 -13.26 -1.05 11.24
CA THR A 125 -13.79 0.27 10.92
C THR A 125 -13.05 1.37 11.71
N PRO A 126 -12.44 2.37 11.03
CA PRO A 126 -11.77 3.50 11.69
C PRO A 126 -12.74 4.37 12.46
N THR A 127 -12.24 4.97 13.53
CA THR A 127 -13.01 5.97 14.30
C THR A 127 -13.04 7.32 13.59
N LYS A 128 -14.02 8.17 13.93
CA LYS A 128 -14.05 9.56 13.44
C LYS A 128 -12.75 10.32 13.78
N GLY A 129 -12.19 10.09 14.96
CA GLY A 129 -10.92 10.71 15.36
C GLY A 129 -9.77 10.37 14.42
N MET A 130 -9.72 9.15 13.88
CA MET A 130 -8.69 8.77 12.90
C MET A 130 -8.81 9.52 11.58
N TYR A 131 -10.04 9.73 11.09
CA TYR A 131 -10.26 10.53 9.89
C TYR A 131 -9.86 11.99 10.10
N ASN A 132 -10.20 12.57 11.26
CA ASN A 132 -9.78 13.93 11.60
C ASN A 132 -8.24 14.07 11.59
N GLU A 133 -7.53 13.15 12.24
CA GLU A 133 -6.05 13.14 12.25
C GLU A 133 -5.48 13.01 10.84
N ALA A 134 -6.10 12.20 9.98
CA ALA A 134 -5.69 12.06 8.58
C ALA A 134 -5.88 13.35 7.77
N GLU A 135 -6.98 14.06 8.01
CA GLU A 135 -7.29 15.34 7.36
C GLU A 135 -6.33 16.46 7.77
N GLU A 136 -5.94 16.52 9.05
CA GLU A 136 -5.03 17.55 9.58
C GLU A 136 -3.63 17.52 8.96
N ILE A 137 -3.19 16.37 8.45
CA ILE A 137 -1.92 16.22 7.73
C ILE A 137 -1.93 16.98 6.39
N GLY A 138 -3.12 17.25 5.84
CA GLY A 138 -3.30 18.05 4.64
C GLY A 138 -3.08 17.27 3.35
N PHE A 139 -2.49 17.95 2.36
CA PHE A 139 -2.50 17.50 0.97
C PHE A 139 -1.11 17.40 0.36
N PHE A 140 -0.89 16.32 -0.39
CA PHE A 140 0.10 16.30 -1.46
C PHE A 140 -0.41 17.11 -2.65
N THR A 141 0.45 17.96 -3.21
CA THR A 141 0.14 18.74 -4.42
C THR A 141 0.94 18.17 -5.57
N SER A 142 0.26 17.67 -6.61
CA SER A 142 0.92 17.21 -7.83
C SER A 142 1.54 18.38 -8.61
N PRO A 143 2.48 18.14 -9.55
CA PRO A 143 2.99 19.15 -10.46
C PRO A 143 1.90 19.89 -11.24
N SER A 144 0.77 19.21 -11.51
CA SER A 144 -0.43 19.82 -12.12
C SER A 144 -1.27 20.70 -11.17
N GLY A 145 -0.83 20.90 -9.93
CA GLY A 145 -1.53 21.72 -8.92
C GLY A 145 -2.71 21.04 -8.24
N ARG A 146 -2.98 19.76 -8.52
CA ARG A 146 -4.08 19.01 -7.90
C ARG A 146 -3.70 18.60 -6.49
N LYS A 147 -4.61 18.86 -5.54
CA LYS A 147 -4.47 18.46 -4.14
C LYS A 147 -5.07 17.07 -3.91
N ILE A 148 -4.33 16.23 -3.19
CA ILE A 148 -4.72 14.87 -2.82
C ILE A 148 -4.37 14.66 -1.36
N HIS A 149 -5.25 14.03 -0.59
CA HIS A 149 -4.97 13.78 0.83
C HIS A 149 -3.64 13.03 0.99
N LYS A 150 -2.75 13.61 1.81
CA LYS A 150 -1.40 13.07 2.00
C LYS A 150 -1.44 11.75 2.77
N LEU A 151 -2.34 11.63 3.75
CA LEU A 151 -2.64 10.37 4.43
C LEU A 151 -4.07 9.97 4.10
N GLN A 152 -4.24 8.74 3.63
CA GLN A 152 -5.55 8.17 3.29
C GLN A 152 -5.78 6.91 4.11
N ILE A 153 -7.03 6.72 4.54
CA ILE A 153 -7.47 5.53 5.26
C ILE A 153 -8.44 4.75 4.37
N ARG A 154 -8.26 3.43 4.27
CA ARG A 154 -9.19 2.52 3.60
C ARG A 154 -9.39 1.25 4.42
N ILE A 155 -10.64 0.81 4.49
CA ILE A 155 -10.99 -0.49 5.08
C ILE A 155 -10.91 -1.59 4.03
N ILE A 156 -10.44 -2.79 4.41
CA ILE A 156 -10.35 -3.94 3.51
C ILE A 156 -11.68 -4.21 2.82
N LYS A 157 -12.79 -4.19 3.57
CA LYS A 157 -14.13 -4.37 3.00
C LYS A 157 -14.39 -3.47 1.79
N LYS A 158 -13.94 -2.21 1.85
CA LYS A 158 -14.08 -1.24 0.76
C LYS A 158 -13.09 -1.50 -0.36
N LEU A 159 -11.82 -1.81 -0.05
CA LEU A 159 -10.81 -2.13 -1.06
C LEU A 159 -11.13 -3.40 -1.89
N LEU A 160 -12.01 -4.26 -1.40
CA LEU A 160 -12.54 -5.41 -2.14
C LEU A 160 -13.66 -5.02 -3.13
N GLU A 161 -14.27 -3.84 -2.95
CA GLU A 161 -15.29 -3.28 -3.84
C GLU A 161 -14.63 -2.44 -4.96
N LYS A 162 -15.07 -2.60 -6.21
CA LYS A 162 -14.51 -1.86 -7.35
C LYS A 162 -14.60 -0.34 -7.15
N GLY A 163 -13.50 0.37 -7.41
CA GLY A 163 -13.46 1.84 -7.41
C GLY A 163 -13.25 2.49 -6.04
N ASN A 164 -12.90 1.72 -5.01
CA ASN A 164 -12.62 2.21 -3.66
C ASN A 164 -11.13 2.19 -3.30
N ASP A 165 -10.26 2.17 -4.31
CA ASP A 165 -8.81 2.20 -4.14
C ASP A 165 -8.33 3.53 -3.51
N PHE A 166 -7.03 3.60 -3.26
CA PHE A 166 -6.37 4.83 -2.85
C PHE A 166 -6.27 5.81 -3.99
N ASP A 167 -6.44 7.09 -3.67
CA ASP A 167 -6.27 8.17 -4.63
C ASP A 167 -4.77 8.40 -4.87
N PHE A 168 -4.42 8.62 -6.13
CA PHE A 168 -3.12 9.11 -6.56
C PHE A 168 -3.29 10.07 -7.75
N PRO A 169 -2.29 10.91 -8.06
CA PRO A 169 -2.48 11.97 -9.06
C PRO A 169 -2.82 11.44 -10.45
N VAL A 170 -3.76 12.12 -11.11
CA VAL A 170 -4.16 11.78 -12.49
C VAL A 170 -2.98 11.92 -13.44
N GLY A 171 -2.85 10.96 -14.36
CA GLY A 171 -1.76 10.90 -15.33
C GLY A 171 -0.49 10.23 -14.79
N TYR A 172 -0.46 9.90 -13.50
CA TYR A 172 0.61 9.07 -12.95
C TYR A 172 0.35 7.61 -13.29
N SER A 173 1.43 6.84 -13.39
CA SER A 173 1.35 5.41 -13.71
C SER A 173 1.91 4.58 -12.57
N LEU A 174 1.15 3.59 -12.10
CA LEU A 174 1.66 2.59 -11.15
C LEU A 174 2.85 1.86 -11.74
N LYS A 175 3.83 1.55 -10.89
CA LYS A 175 5.02 0.78 -11.24
C LYS A 175 5.08 -0.49 -10.42
N SER A 176 5.12 -1.61 -11.13
CA SER A 176 5.32 -2.95 -10.59
C SER A 176 6.78 -3.40 -10.78
N GLY A 177 7.23 -4.31 -9.93
CA GLY A 177 8.60 -4.83 -9.98
C GLY A 177 9.13 -5.18 -8.58
N THR A 178 10.36 -5.70 -8.54
CA THR A 178 11.00 -6.05 -7.27
C THR A 178 11.27 -4.80 -6.44
N GLY A 179 10.91 -4.81 -5.15
CA GLY A 179 11.07 -3.65 -4.26
C GLY A 179 12.51 -3.12 -4.16
N LYS A 180 13.53 -3.99 -4.27
CA LYS A 180 14.94 -3.57 -4.32
C LYS A 180 15.26 -2.71 -5.55
N LYS A 181 14.71 -3.06 -6.71
CA LYS A 181 14.91 -2.31 -7.96
C LYS A 181 14.21 -0.96 -7.88
N LEU A 182 12.92 -0.97 -7.51
CA LEU A 182 12.12 0.26 -7.40
C LEU A 182 12.66 1.24 -6.34
N ALA A 183 13.14 0.74 -5.19
CA ALA A 183 13.78 1.59 -4.20
C ALA A 183 15.07 2.23 -4.73
N ARG A 184 15.93 1.44 -5.40
CA ARG A 184 17.16 1.94 -6.02
C ARG A 184 16.88 2.99 -7.09
N ASP A 185 15.92 2.72 -7.97
CA ASP A 185 15.56 3.62 -9.07
C ASP A 185 15.03 4.97 -8.53
N ARG A 186 14.28 4.94 -7.42
CA ARG A 186 13.82 6.15 -6.72
C ARG A 186 14.98 6.94 -6.13
N ASP A 187 15.89 6.27 -5.42
CA ASP A 187 17.00 6.93 -4.74
C ASP A 187 17.98 7.57 -5.75
N GLN A 188 18.21 6.92 -6.90
CA GLN A 188 19.05 7.48 -7.98
C GLN A 188 18.40 8.70 -8.62
N GLY A 189 17.10 8.66 -8.92
CA GLY A 189 16.37 9.82 -9.47
C GLY A 189 16.25 11.01 -8.51
N ALA A 190 16.57 10.83 -7.22
CA ALA A 190 16.63 11.92 -6.25
C ALA A 190 18.00 12.61 -6.17
N LEU A 191 19.06 11.99 -6.71
CA LEU A 191 20.45 12.49 -6.68
C LEU A 191 20.85 13.29 -7.93
N GLU A 192 20.05 13.25 -9.00
CA GLU A 192 20.30 13.94 -10.27
C GLU A 192 19.69 15.36 -10.34
N LEU A 193 19.30 15.93 -9.19
CA LEU A 193 18.76 17.30 -9.02
C LEU A 193 19.68 18.12 -8.11
#